data_AF-A0A2K1R405-F1
#
_entry.id   AF-A0A2K1R405-F1
#
_cell.length_a   1.000
_cell.length_b   1.000
_cell.length_c   1.000
_cell.angle_alpha   90.00
_cell.angle_beta   90.00
_cell.angle_gamma   90.00
#
_symmetry.space_group_name_H-M   'P 1'
#
loop_
_entity.id
_entity.type
_entity.pdbx_description
1 polymer ?
#
loop_
_entity_poly.entity_id
_entity_poly.type
_entity_poly.pdbx_seq_one_letter_code
_entity_poly.pdbx_strand_id
1 'polypeptide(L)'
;MSSSNQKQSYRISIEPLTPNAFSQFGTVVENPARDPSSWPSVPESTIANQGTAKKYIDVSHLTNHYSIAPSRKPAQPLVSMFVCTPRTLSSAMTPGTTTLPYPGTTKTLQIPVLERHPYTPQTFVPLGLDPADRATAYVVVVAPTLPTKKSDPSSRPPPYPSATPQRPKRRSALSSIFRRARPEPFTNSWSPASPLSSTVSDPRPAPYTAPAPSPNAPSELREGPTLLPSFSSLVQFRSRPTPLTANLFAPRGTGGPDLSKARAFIAHGGQAVTYGPGTWHAPMAVVGASEISFVVTQWGNGVADEDCQEVEVEKAQSGEDGQGGGVLEVVVEEGLFGARTGAGVGGIRAKL
;
A
#
# COMPACT_ATOMS: atom_id res chain seq x y z
N MET A 1 -25.26 15.78 36.62
CA MET A 1 -23.84 15.87 36.25
C MET A 1 -23.69 15.30 34.86
N SER A 2 -23.54 16.17 33.85
CA SER A 2 -23.35 15.76 32.45
C SER A 2 -21.93 15.24 32.30
N SER A 3 -21.77 13.92 32.24
CA SER A 3 -20.50 13.29 31.84
C SER A 3 -20.18 13.73 30.42
N SER A 4 -19.22 14.64 30.27
CA SER A 4 -18.68 15.01 28.97
C SER A 4 -17.95 13.81 28.40
N ASN A 5 -18.55 13.17 27.38
CA ASN A 5 -17.98 12.04 26.67
C ASN A 5 -16.72 12.51 25.92
N GLN A 6 -15.55 12.48 26.57
CA GLN A 6 -14.29 12.87 25.93
C GLN A 6 -13.91 11.81 24.90
N LYS A 7 -13.97 12.17 23.62
CA LYS A 7 -13.43 11.37 22.51
C LYS A 7 -11.92 11.15 22.75
N GLN A 8 -11.48 9.91 22.68
CA GLN A 8 -10.06 9.58 22.86
C GLN A 8 -9.27 10.02 21.61
N SER A 9 -8.35 10.97 21.75
CA SER A 9 -7.52 11.43 20.64
C SER A 9 -6.19 10.68 20.61
N TYR A 10 -5.88 10.06 19.47
CA TYR A 10 -4.59 9.46 19.15
C TYR A 10 -3.82 10.41 18.26
N ARG A 11 -2.74 10.99 18.79
CA ARG A 11 -1.81 11.81 18.01
C ARG A 11 -0.55 11.01 17.73
N ILE A 12 -0.26 10.80 16.45
CA ILE A 12 0.91 10.06 15.99
C ILE A 12 1.85 10.99 15.24
N SER A 13 3.12 11.03 15.65
CA SER A 13 4.15 11.76 14.90
C SER A 13 4.51 11.01 13.62
N ILE A 14 4.84 11.77 12.58
CA ILE A 14 5.30 11.21 11.33
C ILE A 14 6.80 10.86 11.40
N GLU A 15 7.16 9.70 10.84
CA GLU A 15 8.53 9.21 10.77
C GLU A 15 8.95 9.01 9.29
N PRO A 16 10.24 9.03 8.94
CA PRO A 16 10.67 8.64 7.59
C PRO A 16 10.30 7.18 7.28
N LEU A 17 9.75 6.93 6.09
CA LEU A 17 9.52 5.57 5.63
C LEU A 17 10.87 4.88 5.38
N THR A 18 11.12 3.77 6.06
CA THR A 18 12.27 2.89 5.80
C THR A 18 11.83 1.43 5.76
N PRO A 19 12.53 0.55 5.02
CA PRO A 19 12.19 -0.86 4.97
C PRO A 19 12.16 -1.53 6.35
N ASN A 20 13.12 -1.20 7.23
CA ASN A 20 13.18 -1.77 8.58
C ASN A 20 12.02 -1.27 9.46
N ALA A 21 11.75 0.05 9.47
CA ALA A 21 10.68 0.61 10.28
C ALA A 21 9.29 0.11 9.84
N PHE A 22 9.10 -0.17 8.55
CA PHE A 22 7.84 -0.64 7.99
C PHE A 22 7.67 -2.17 7.99
N SER A 23 8.74 -2.93 8.23
CA SER A 23 8.81 -4.39 8.08
C SER A 23 7.70 -5.15 8.82
N GLN A 24 7.22 -4.64 9.96
CA GLN A 24 6.10 -5.24 10.70
C GLN A 24 4.79 -5.23 9.89
N PHE A 25 4.57 -4.25 9.01
CA PHE A 25 3.30 -4.01 8.34
C PHE A 25 3.27 -4.55 6.91
N GLY A 26 4.44 -4.64 6.28
CA GLY A 26 4.61 -5.08 4.91
C GLY A 26 6.03 -4.83 4.42
N THR A 27 6.19 -4.42 3.16
CA THR A 27 7.51 -4.14 2.56
C THR A 27 7.53 -2.78 1.89
N VAL A 28 8.68 -2.10 1.96
CA VAL A 28 8.98 -0.94 1.11
C VAL A 28 9.70 -1.44 -0.13
N VAL A 29 9.25 -1.01 -1.31
CA VAL A 29 9.89 -1.31 -2.59
C VAL A 29 10.64 -0.06 -3.05
N GLU A 30 11.96 -0.12 -2.93
CA GLU A 30 12.88 0.92 -3.38
C GLU A 30 14.22 0.29 -3.76
N ASN A 31 15.18 1.08 -4.27
CA ASN A 31 16.49 0.57 -4.66
C ASN A 31 17.36 0.29 -3.41
N PRO A 32 17.70 -0.98 -3.09
CA PRO A 32 18.47 -1.31 -1.89
C PRO A 32 19.90 -0.74 -1.88
N ALA A 33 20.44 -0.32 -3.03
CA ALA A 33 21.76 0.29 -3.10
C ALA A 33 21.82 1.70 -2.50
N ARG A 34 20.69 2.39 -2.32
CA ARG A 34 20.66 3.76 -1.78
C ARG A 34 21.05 3.80 -0.31
N ASP A 35 20.44 2.94 0.49
CA ASP A 35 20.75 2.77 1.90
C ASP A 35 20.55 1.31 2.31
N PRO A 36 21.57 0.44 2.17
CA PRO A 36 21.49 -0.95 2.59
C PRO A 36 21.24 -1.13 4.09
N SER A 37 21.61 -0.17 4.92
CA SER A 37 21.49 -0.25 6.39
C SER A 37 20.05 -0.10 6.87
N SER A 38 19.18 0.50 6.04
CA SER A 38 17.75 0.65 6.29
C SER A 38 16.95 -0.64 6.12
N TRP A 39 17.57 -1.74 5.69
CA TRP A 39 16.89 -3.01 5.40
C TRP A 39 17.02 -4.00 6.56
N PRO A 40 15.94 -4.71 6.94
CA PRO A 40 16.01 -5.78 7.94
C PRO A 40 16.91 -6.93 7.48
N SER A 41 16.91 -7.18 6.17
CA SER A 41 17.85 -8.04 5.46
C SER A 41 17.98 -7.52 4.03
N VAL A 42 19.20 -7.26 3.55
CA VAL A 42 19.41 -6.78 2.18
C VAL A 42 18.97 -7.88 1.19
N PRO A 43 18.11 -7.56 0.20
CA PRO A 43 17.66 -8.54 -0.78
C PRO A 43 18.84 -9.13 -1.58
N GLU A 44 18.75 -10.43 -1.89
CA GLU A 44 19.68 -11.05 -2.83
C GLU A 44 19.63 -10.34 -4.19
N SER A 45 20.77 -10.30 -4.87
CA SER A 45 20.85 -9.67 -6.19
C SER A 45 21.70 -10.46 -7.16
N THR A 46 21.35 -10.39 -8.43
CA THR A 46 22.11 -10.99 -9.54
C THR A 46 22.41 -9.93 -10.59
N ILE A 47 23.52 -10.12 -11.30
CA ILE A 47 23.81 -9.33 -12.50
C ILE A 47 22.99 -9.90 -13.65
N ALA A 48 22.31 -9.03 -14.39
CA ALA A 48 21.44 -9.34 -15.52
C ALA A 48 21.83 -8.51 -16.74
N ASN A 49 21.18 -8.76 -17.87
CA ASN A 49 21.36 -8.02 -19.13
C ASN A 49 22.84 -7.90 -19.54
N GLN A 50 23.55 -9.04 -19.57
CA GLN A 50 24.97 -9.12 -19.96
C GLN A 50 25.88 -8.15 -19.17
N GLY A 51 25.57 -7.87 -17.90
CA GLY A 51 26.38 -6.97 -17.06
C GLY A 51 25.79 -5.58 -16.84
N THR A 52 24.74 -5.21 -17.57
CA THR A 52 24.21 -3.83 -17.57
C THR A 52 23.08 -3.60 -16.55
N ALA A 53 22.58 -4.64 -15.90
CA ALA A 53 21.52 -4.52 -14.90
C ALA A 53 21.85 -5.29 -13.62
N LYS A 54 21.37 -4.76 -12.49
CA LYS A 54 21.36 -5.46 -11.21
C LYS A 54 19.91 -5.78 -10.85
N LYS A 55 19.57 -7.06 -10.80
CA LYS A 55 18.23 -7.54 -10.42
C LYS A 55 18.23 -7.91 -8.94
N TYR A 56 17.49 -7.15 -8.14
CA TYR A 56 17.15 -7.54 -6.77
C TYR A 56 16.00 -8.53 -6.79
N ILE A 57 16.12 -9.60 -6.01
CA ILE A 57 15.21 -10.74 -6.00
C ILE A 57 14.31 -10.62 -4.76
N ASP A 58 13.02 -10.92 -4.93
CA ASP A 58 12.04 -11.02 -3.84
C ASP A 58 11.99 -9.79 -2.91
N VAL A 59 12.02 -8.59 -3.51
CA VAL A 59 11.88 -7.32 -2.77
C VAL A 59 10.47 -7.12 -2.18
N SER A 60 9.47 -7.81 -2.74
CA SER A 60 8.07 -7.87 -2.28
C SER A 60 7.34 -9.05 -2.95
N HIS A 61 6.13 -9.38 -2.51
CA HIS A 61 5.29 -10.43 -3.11
C HIS A 61 3.82 -10.02 -3.19
N LEU A 62 3.14 -10.50 -4.24
CA LEU A 62 1.68 -10.45 -4.41
C LEU A 62 1.08 -11.82 -4.10
N THR A 63 1.07 -12.20 -2.83
CA THR A 63 0.51 -13.48 -2.37
C THR A 63 -1.02 -13.49 -2.51
N ASN A 64 -1.59 -14.68 -2.74
CA ASN A 64 -3.02 -14.88 -2.88
C ASN A 64 -3.52 -15.85 -1.80
N HIS A 65 -4.31 -15.33 -0.85
CA HIS A 65 -4.88 -16.11 0.24
C HIS A 65 -6.41 -16.28 0.10
N TYR A 66 -7.01 -15.97 -1.04
CA TYR A 66 -8.46 -16.11 -1.22
C TYR A 66 -8.93 -17.57 -1.20
N SER A 67 -8.02 -18.53 -1.35
CA SER A 67 -8.34 -19.95 -1.15
C SER A 67 -8.85 -20.23 0.27
N ILE A 68 -8.47 -19.43 1.28
CA ILE A 68 -8.96 -19.51 2.65
C ILE A 68 -10.08 -18.50 2.95
N ALA A 69 -10.65 -17.83 1.94
CA ALA A 69 -11.81 -16.96 2.14
C ALA A 69 -13.11 -17.79 2.29
N PRO A 70 -14.11 -17.36 3.09
CA PRO A 70 -15.38 -18.05 3.30
C PRO A 70 -16.12 -18.38 2.00
N SER A 71 -16.11 -17.47 1.02
CA SER A 71 -16.79 -17.66 -0.26
C SER A 71 -16.15 -18.75 -1.12
N ARG A 72 -14.86 -19.06 -0.88
CA ARG A 72 -14.00 -19.92 -1.70
C ARG A 72 -13.95 -19.49 -3.18
N LYS A 73 -14.36 -18.25 -3.50
CA LYS A 73 -14.31 -17.75 -4.86
C LYS A 73 -12.86 -17.51 -5.27
N PRO A 74 -12.46 -17.92 -6.49
CA PRO A 74 -11.12 -17.64 -6.98
C PRO A 74 -10.94 -16.12 -7.13
N ALA A 75 -9.78 -15.62 -6.71
CA ALA A 75 -9.38 -14.25 -6.95
C ALA A 75 -8.63 -14.10 -8.28
N GLN A 76 -8.64 -12.89 -8.81
CA GLN A 76 -7.85 -12.46 -9.96
C GLN A 76 -6.88 -11.36 -9.53
N PRO A 77 -5.69 -11.27 -10.15
CA PRO A 77 -4.82 -10.13 -9.93
C PRO A 77 -5.47 -8.90 -10.59
N LEU A 78 -5.43 -7.77 -9.88
CA LEU A 78 -5.99 -6.50 -10.27
C LEU A 78 -4.87 -5.48 -10.35
N VAL A 79 -4.91 -4.65 -11.39
CA VAL A 79 -4.05 -3.48 -11.54
C VAL A 79 -4.97 -2.28 -11.74
N SER A 80 -4.85 -1.28 -10.87
CA SER A 80 -5.68 -0.07 -10.88
C SER A 80 -4.81 1.18 -10.84
N MET A 81 -5.38 2.33 -11.20
CA MET A 81 -4.74 3.63 -11.08
C MET A 81 -5.48 4.46 -10.04
N PHE A 82 -4.74 5.04 -9.10
CA PHE A 82 -5.27 5.97 -8.11
C PHE A 82 -4.61 7.32 -8.35
N VAL A 83 -5.40 8.36 -8.66
CA VAL A 83 -4.90 9.74 -8.75
C VAL A 83 -5.34 10.45 -7.48
N CYS A 84 -4.38 10.75 -6.61
CA CYS A 84 -4.65 11.24 -5.27
C CYS A 84 -4.27 12.72 -5.15
N THR A 85 -5.26 13.57 -4.90
CA THR A 85 -5.06 15.00 -4.64
C THR A 85 -4.51 15.24 -3.22
N PRO A 86 -3.70 16.30 -3.01
CA PRO A 86 -3.25 16.69 -1.67
C PRO A 86 -4.41 16.88 -0.69
N ARG A 87 -4.29 16.29 0.50
CA ARG A 87 -5.23 16.47 1.60
C ARG A 87 -4.91 17.77 2.35
N THR A 88 -5.95 18.48 2.75
CA THR A 88 -5.83 19.68 3.58
C THR A 88 -5.34 19.32 4.98
N LEU A 89 -4.38 20.10 5.48
CA LEU A 89 -3.88 19.99 6.84
C LEU A 89 -4.57 21.03 7.75
N SER A 90 -5.00 20.60 8.92
CA SER A 90 -5.58 21.49 9.93
C SER A 90 -4.48 22.10 10.78
N SER A 91 -4.48 23.43 10.93
CA SER A 91 -3.58 24.11 11.85
C SER A 91 -4.03 23.86 13.29
N ALA A 92 -3.17 23.27 14.11
CA ALA A 92 -3.40 23.20 15.54
C ALA A 92 -2.93 24.52 16.18
N MET A 93 -3.78 25.56 16.15
CA MET A 93 -3.56 26.80 16.90
C MET A 93 -3.82 26.62 18.41
N THR A 94 -3.17 25.65 19.04
CA THR A 94 -3.26 25.50 20.50
C THR A 94 -1.92 25.89 21.13
N PRO A 95 -1.79 27.13 21.64
CA PRO A 95 -0.64 27.53 22.45
C PRO A 95 -0.47 26.55 23.62
N GLY A 96 0.73 25.98 23.77
CA GLY A 96 1.10 25.22 24.97
C GLY A 96 0.91 23.69 24.93
N THR A 97 0.55 23.08 23.81
CA THR A 97 0.37 21.60 23.71
C THR A 97 1.50 20.83 23.03
N THR A 98 2.52 21.52 22.52
CA THR A 98 3.70 20.87 21.95
C THR A 98 4.77 20.70 23.03
N THR A 99 5.02 19.46 23.44
CA THR A 99 6.22 19.08 24.22
C THR A 99 7.49 19.04 23.37
N LEU A 100 7.40 19.45 22.10
CA LEU A 100 8.49 19.41 21.13
C LEU A 100 9.23 20.76 21.07
N PRO A 101 10.57 20.74 20.91
CA PRO A 101 11.45 21.89 21.18
C PRO A 101 11.44 23.01 20.13
N TYR A 102 10.51 23.01 19.15
CA TYR A 102 10.49 24.01 18.08
C TYR A 102 9.16 24.75 18.00
N PRO A 103 9.17 26.11 18.10
CA PRO A 103 7.98 26.93 17.87
C PRO A 103 7.71 27.03 16.36
N GLY A 104 7.12 25.99 15.79
CA GLY A 104 6.55 25.97 14.43
C GLY A 104 5.04 25.76 14.49
N THR A 105 4.30 26.16 13.45
CA THR A 105 2.86 25.87 13.43
C THR A 105 2.67 24.37 13.19
N THR A 106 2.26 23.64 14.23
CA THR A 106 1.98 22.21 14.08
C THR A 106 0.73 22.04 13.22
N LYS A 107 0.87 21.34 12.10
CA LYS A 107 -0.25 20.95 11.26
C LYS A 107 -0.62 19.51 11.55
N THR A 108 -1.89 19.17 11.33
CA THR A 108 -2.41 17.83 11.58
C THR A 108 -3.18 17.34 10.36
N LEU A 109 -3.00 16.05 10.05
CA LEU A 109 -3.78 15.33 9.06
C LEU A 109 -4.71 14.36 9.79
N GLN A 110 -6.01 14.55 9.66
CA GLN A 110 -6.99 13.65 10.28
C GLN A 110 -7.20 12.39 9.46
N ILE A 111 -7.23 11.25 10.13
CA ILE A 111 -7.43 9.92 9.56
C ILE A 111 -8.77 9.39 10.09
N PRO A 112 -9.87 9.52 9.31
CA PRO A 112 -11.20 9.15 9.78
C PRO A 112 -11.48 7.64 9.66
N VAL A 113 -10.75 6.93 8.80
CA VAL A 113 -10.99 5.53 8.43
C VAL A 113 -9.67 4.78 8.35
N LEU A 114 -9.70 3.52 8.79
CA LEU A 114 -8.70 2.51 8.46
C LEU A 114 -9.38 1.37 7.72
N GLU A 115 -8.69 0.80 6.75
CA GLU A 115 -9.12 -0.35 5.95
C GLU A 115 -8.06 -1.46 5.97
N ARG A 116 -8.46 -2.66 5.56
CA ARG A 116 -7.56 -3.79 5.32
C ARG A 116 -8.07 -4.69 4.21
N HIS A 117 -7.15 -5.41 3.59
CA HIS A 117 -7.41 -6.46 2.61
C HIS A 117 -7.03 -7.83 3.20
N PRO A 118 -7.97 -8.59 3.78
CA PRO A 118 -7.64 -9.77 4.59
C PRO A 118 -6.84 -10.86 3.87
N TYR A 119 -7.02 -11.00 2.55
CA TYR A 119 -6.52 -12.15 1.80
C TYR A 119 -5.47 -11.80 0.72
N THR A 120 -5.02 -10.56 0.67
CA THR A 120 -4.04 -10.12 -0.34
C THR A 120 -3.19 -8.99 0.21
N PRO A 121 -1.90 -8.91 -0.18
CA PRO A 121 -1.17 -7.66 -0.12
C PRO A 121 -1.79 -6.64 -1.06
N GLN A 122 -1.56 -5.36 -0.78
CA GLN A 122 -1.89 -4.27 -1.69
C GLN A 122 -0.66 -3.37 -1.83
N THR A 123 -0.23 -3.17 -3.07
CA THR A 123 0.97 -2.39 -3.40
C THR A 123 0.58 -1.09 -4.07
N PHE A 124 1.12 0.04 -3.62
CA PHE A 124 1.03 1.34 -4.27
C PHE A 124 2.41 1.77 -4.76
N VAL A 125 2.51 2.03 -6.07
CA VAL A 125 3.74 2.49 -6.72
C VAL A 125 3.50 3.91 -7.26
N PRO A 126 4.14 4.96 -6.70
CA PRO A 126 3.98 6.31 -7.22
C PRO A 126 4.59 6.41 -8.62
N LEU A 127 3.92 7.17 -9.49
CA LEU A 127 4.38 7.48 -10.83
C LEU A 127 4.76 8.95 -10.93
N GLY A 128 5.93 9.22 -11.53
CA GLY A 128 6.34 10.57 -11.93
C GLY A 128 6.73 11.53 -10.80
N LEU A 129 6.74 11.10 -9.54
CA LEU A 129 7.22 11.91 -8.42
C LEU A 129 8.73 11.72 -8.24
N ASP A 130 9.49 12.83 -8.26
CA ASP A 130 10.94 12.78 -8.03
C ASP A 130 11.25 12.40 -6.56
N PRO A 131 12.15 11.44 -6.30
CA PRO A 131 12.63 11.17 -4.94
C PRO A 131 13.18 12.40 -4.18
N ALA A 132 13.69 13.38 -4.91
CA ALA A 132 14.19 14.64 -4.39
C ALA A 132 13.11 15.73 -4.24
N ASP A 133 11.87 15.47 -4.66
CA ASP A 133 10.75 16.40 -4.42
C ASP A 133 10.59 16.62 -2.90
N ARG A 134 10.43 17.88 -2.52
CA ARG A 134 10.23 18.32 -1.13
C ARG A 134 8.94 19.10 -0.95
N ALA A 135 8.25 19.41 -2.05
CA ALA A 135 6.98 20.11 -2.10
C ALA A 135 5.81 19.13 -2.10
N THR A 136 6.00 17.89 -2.56
CA THR A 136 4.94 16.86 -2.62
C THR A 136 5.45 15.53 -2.06
N ALA A 137 4.65 14.90 -1.21
CA ALA A 137 4.93 13.59 -0.62
C ALA A 137 3.61 12.85 -0.34
N TYR A 138 3.71 11.59 0.07
CA TYR A 138 2.55 10.84 0.55
C TYR A 138 2.81 10.25 1.93
N VAL A 139 1.73 10.12 2.70
CA VAL A 139 1.73 9.66 4.08
C VAL A 139 1.13 8.26 4.13
N VAL A 140 1.86 7.34 4.75
CA VAL A 140 1.45 5.96 4.99
C VAL A 140 1.08 5.83 6.45
N VAL A 141 -0.19 5.54 6.75
CA VAL A 141 -0.66 5.34 8.12
C VAL A 141 -1.08 3.89 8.28
N VAL A 142 -0.58 3.23 9.31
CA VAL A 142 -0.80 1.80 9.57
C VAL A 142 -1.07 1.54 11.04
N ALA A 143 -1.79 0.46 11.34
CA ALA A 143 -2.02 -0.01 12.70
C ALA A 143 -1.85 -1.54 12.78
N PRO A 144 -1.25 -2.07 13.87
CA PRO A 144 -1.27 -3.50 14.14
C PRO A 144 -2.70 -4.01 14.33
N THR A 145 -2.91 -5.30 14.11
CA THR A 145 -4.17 -5.96 14.43
C THR A 145 -4.22 -6.35 15.90
N LEU A 146 -5.29 -5.96 16.61
CA LEU A 146 -5.53 -6.38 17.99
C LEU A 146 -5.60 -7.92 18.08
N PRO A 147 -5.04 -8.53 19.14
CA PRO A 147 -5.26 -9.95 19.41
C PRO A 147 -6.75 -10.23 19.59
N THR A 148 -7.24 -11.31 19.01
CA THR A 148 -8.56 -11.82 19.37
C THR A 148 -8.48 -12.38 20.80
N LYS A 149 -9.37 -11.94 21.70
CA LYS A 149 -9.48 -12.58 23.03
C LYS A 149 -9.70 -14.08 22.81
N LYS A 150 -8.95 -14.93 23.54
CA LYS A 150 -9.24 -16.36 23.59
C LYS A 150 -10.64 -16.49 24.20
N SER A 151 -11.65 -16.71 23.38
CA SER A 151 -12.95 -17.17 23.84
C SER A 151 -12.76 -18.52 24.53
N ASP A 152 -13.53 -18.79 25.59
CA ASP A 152 -13.62 -20.10 26.25
C ASP A 152 -13.64 -21.21 25.18
N PRO A 153 -12.84 -22.30 25.28
CA PRO A 153 -12.84 -23.40 24.33
C PRO A 153 -14.25 -23.99 24.05
N SER A 154 -15.22 -23.81 24.95
CA SER A 154 -16.63 -24.17 24.74
C SER A 154 -17.41 -23.18 23.84
N SER A 155 -16.91 -21.95 23.71
CA SER A 155 -17.46 -20.83 22.92
C SER A 155 -16.63 -20.51 21.67
N ARG A 156 -15.66 -21.38 21.34
CA ARG A 156 -14.68 -21.15 20.26
C ARG A 156 -15.37 -21.09 18.89
N PRO A 157 -15.39 -19.93 18.19
CA PRO A 157 -15.70 -19.94 16.77
C PRO A 157 -14.62 -20.77 16.04
N PRO A 158 -14.98 -21.46 14.93
CA PRO A 158 -14.06 -22.35 14.24
C PRO A 158 -12.73 -21.64 13.91
N PRO A 159 -11.59 -22.36 13.87
CA PRO A 159 -10.36 -21.79 13.34
C PRO A 159 -10.66 -21.18 11.98
N TYR A 160 -10.30 -19.91 11.83
CA TYR A 160 -10.54 -19.17 10.61
C TYR A 160 -9.88 -19.90 9.43
N PRO A 161 -10.57 -20.03 8.29
CA PRO A 161 -11.95 -19.58 8.02
C PRO A 161 -13.03 -20.51 8.59
N SER A 162 -14.07 -19.93 9.20
CA SER A 162 -15.26 -20.65 9.68
C SER A 162 -16.19 -21.05 8.54
N ALA A 163 -16.57 -22.33 8.49
CA ALA A 163 -17.35 -22.94 7.41
C ALA A 163 -18.88 -22.69 7.47
N THR A 164 -19.36 -21.80 8.34
CA THR A 164 -20.81 -21.61 8.52
C THR A 164 -21.25 -20.27 7.94
N PRO A 165 -22.02 -20.25 6.82
CA PRO A 165 -22.55 -19.00 6.30
C PRO A 165 -23.59 -18.45 7.27
N GLN A 166 -23.33 -17.29 7.89
CA GLN A 166 -24.42 -16.48 8.42
C GLN A 166 -25.27 -16.03 7.23
N ARG A 167 -26.50 -16.53 7.17
CA ARG A 167 -27.46 -16.27 6.10
C ARG A 167 -27.68 -14.75 6.00
N PRO A 168 -27.21 -14.06 4.95
CA PRO A 168 -27.52 -12.65 4.78
C PRO A 168 -29.02 -12.50 4.54
N LYS A 169 -29.66 -11.55 5.23
CA LYS A 169 -31.03 -11.13 4.93
C LYS A 169 -31.11 -10.82 3.43
N ARG A 170 -31.96 -11.54 2.69
CA ARG A 170 -32.13 -11.41 1.23
C ARG A 170 -32.33 -9.93 0.87
N ARG A 171 -31.31 -9.29 0.31
CA ARG A 171 -31.49 -8.08 -0.50
C ARG A 171 -31.25 -8.48 -1.96
N SER A 172 -32.18 -8.05 -2.80
CA SER A 172 -32.39 -8.46 -4.20
C SER A 172 -31.12 -8.58 -5.04
N ALA A 173 -31.00 -9.69 -5.76
CA ALA A 173 -29.85 -10.14 -6.54
C ALA A 173 -29.71 -9.45 -7.93
N LEU A 174 -30.18 -8.21 -8.09
CA LEU A 174 -30.00 -7.43 -9.32
C LEU A 174 -29.03 -6.24 -9.15
N SER A 175 -28.57 -5.95 -7.93
CA SER A 175 -27.64 -4.85 -7.65
C SER A 175 -26.16 -5.24 -7.64
N SER A 176 -25.80 -6.50 -7.89
CA SER A 176 -24.41 -6.99 -7.77
C SER A 176 -23.55 -6.82 -9.02
N ILE A 177 -24.14 -6.51 -10.18
CA ILE A 177 -23.39 -6.28 -11.42
C ILE A 177 -23.04 -4.79 -11.61
N PHE A 178 -23.79 -3.88 -11.00
CA PHE A 178 -23.58 -2.42 -11.10
C PHE A 178 -22.68 -1.81 -10.00
N ARG A 179 -22.04 -2.62 -9.15
CA ARG A 179 -21.08 -2.14 -8.15
C ARG A 179 -19.63 -2.04 -8.65
N ARG A 180 -19.31 -2.62 -9.81
CA ARG A 180 -17.96 -2.52 -10.43
C ARG A 180 -17.64 -1.15 -11.05
N ALA A 181 -18.61 -0.23 -11.08
CA ALA A 181 -18.47 1.06 -11.75
C ALA A 181 -19.15 2.24 -11.01
N ARG A 182 -19.44 2.10 -9.70
CA ARG A 182 -19.81 3.27 -8.88
C ARG A 182 -18.62 3.68 -8.01
N PRO A 183 -18.40 4.98 -7.82
CA PRO A 183 -17.36 5.45 -6.92
C PRO A 183 -17.63 4.96 -5.49
N GLU A 184 -16.57 4.67 -4.75
CA GLU A 184 -16.62 4.47 -3.30
C GLU A 184 -17.53 5.54 -2.65
N PRO A 185 -18.36 5.19 -1.65
CA PRO A 185 -19.49 6.02 -1.20
C PRO A 185 -19.13 7.39 -0.61
N PHE A 186 -17.85 7.76 -0.58
CA PHE A 186 -17.39 9.12 -0.35
C PHE A 186 -16.44 9.57 -1.47
N THR A 187 -17.01 9.88 -2.63
CA THR A 187 -16.34 10.76 -3.59
C THR A 187 -16.64 12.20 -3.22
N ASN A 188 -15.58 12.98 -3.03
CA ASN A 188 -15.69 14.42 -2.97
C ASN A 188 -16.01 14.93 -4.38
N SER A 189 -17.09 15.73 -4.46
CA SER A 189 -17.54 16.59 -5.56
C SER A 189 -18.28 15.99 -6.77
N TRP A 190 -19.49 16.53 -6.91
CA TRP A 190 -20.57 16.41 -7.90
C TRP A 190 -20.14 16.89 -9.31
N SER A 191 -20.69 16.28 -10.38
CA SER A 191 -20.46 16.66 -11.80
C SER A 191 -21.74 17.19 -12.48
N PRO A 192 -21.60 17.86 -13.64
CA PRO A 192 -22.27 17.35 -14.82
C PRO A 192 -21.36 17.29 -16.07
N ALA A 193 -21.66 16.30 -16.92
CA ALA A 193 -20.88 15.89 -18.09
C ALA A 193 -21.11 16.75 -19.34
N SER A 194 -20.21 16.65 -20.32
CA SER A 194 -20.54 16.70 -21.75
C SER A 194 -19.52 15.94 -22.61
N PRO A 195 -19.92 15.39 -23.77
CA PRO A 195 -19.16 14.37 -24.50
C PRO A 195 -18.42 14.95 -25.71
N LEU A 196 -17.35 14.29 -26.17
CA LEU A 196 -17.00 14.37 -27.58
C LEU A 196 -16.37 13.07 -28.09
N SER A 197 -16.84 12.71 -29.28
CA SER A 197 -16.46 11.58 -30.13
C SER A 197 -15.27 11.95 -31.00
N SER A 198 -14.36 11.01 -31.26
CA SER A 198 -13.63 10.97 -32.53
C SER A 198 -13.06 9.59 -32.82
N THR A 199 -13.52 9.03 -33.92
CA THR A 199 -12.99 7.88 -34.67
C THR A 199 -11.67 8.23 -35.35
N VAL A 200 -10.66 7.36 -35.26
CA VAL A 200 -9.54 7.32 -36.21
C VAL A 200 -9.21 5.87 -36.54
N SER A 201 -9.08 5.60 -37.84
CA SER A 201 -8.80 4.33 -38.51
C SER A 201 -7.30 4.07 -38.65
N ASP A 202 -6.86 2.85 -38.31
CA ASP A 202 -5.50 2.33 -38.52
C ASP A 202 -5.33 1.66 -39.89
N PRO A 203 -4.19 1.82 -40.59
CA PRO A 203 -3.77 0.92 -41.65
C PRO A 203 -2.70 -0.09 -41.16
N ARG A 204 -2.92 -1.37 -41.49
CA ARG A 204 -2.06 -2.53 -41.21
C ARG A 204 -0.83 -2.57 -42.16
N PRO A 205 0.39 -2.94 -41.71
CA PRO A 205 1.49 -3.29 -42.61
C PRO A 205 1.54 -4.80 -42.97
N ALA A 206 2.06 -5.08 -44.18
CA ALA A 206 2.15 -6.40 -44.82
C ALA A 206 3.24 -7.32 -44.19
N PRO A 207 3.14 -8.65 -44.35
CA PRO A 207 4.07 -9.60 -43.73
C PRO A 207 5.43 -9.69 -44.43
N TYR A 208 6.49 -9.77 -43.63
CA TYR A 208 7.88 -9.94 -44.04
C TYR A 208 8.16 -11.39 -44.48
N THR A 209 8.88 -11.59 -45.58
CA THR A 209 9.32 -12.92 -46.07
C THR A 209 10.84 -13.03 -45.91
N ALA A 210 11.33 -14.07 -45.24
CA ALA A 210 12.76 -14.29 -45.03
C ALA A 210 13.43 -14.92 -46.28
N PRO A 211 14.68 -14.54 -46.63
CA PRO A 211 15.40 -15.16 -47.75
C PRO A 211 16.11 -16.46 -47.33
N ALA A 212 16.24 -17.38 -48.28
CA ALA A 212 16.92 -18.68 -48.15
C ALA A 212 18.47 -18.53 -48.13
N PRO A 213 19.20 -19.48 -47.51
CA PRO A 213 20.66 -19.36 -47.34
C PRO A 213 21.45 -19.73 -48.61
N SER A 214 22.55 -19.02 -48.83
CA SER A 214 23.52 -19.22 -49.93
C SER A 214 24.55 -20.34 -49.59
N PRO A 215 25.05 -21.12 -50.57
CA PRO A 215 25.79 -22.35 -50.30
C PRO A 215 27.32 -22.21 -50.17
N ASN A 216 27.89 -21.02 -49.94
CA ASN A 216 29.34 -20.86 -49.80
C ASN A 216 29.73 -19.95 -48.62
N ALA A 217 30.01 -20.57 -47.45
CA ALA A 217 30.73 -19.94 -46.34
C ALA A 217 31.86 -20.89 -45.85
N PRO A 218 33.10 -20.41 -45.62
CA PRO A 218 34.24 -21.24 -45.28
C PRO A 218 34.23 -21.71 -43.81
N SER A 219 34.91 -22.83 -43.56
CA SER A 219 34.92 -23.54 -42.27
C SER A 219 35.55 -22.71 -41.14
N GLU A 220 34.76 -22.36 -40.13
CA GLU A 220 35.27 -21.90 -38.84
C GLU A 220 35.38 -23.05 -37.83
N LEU A 221 36.40 -22.89 -36.98
CA LEU A 221 36.92 -23.81 -36.00
C LEU A 221 35.86 -24.30 -35.01
N ARG A 222 35.93 -25.61 -34.75
CA ARG A 222 35.05 -26.34 -33.84
C ARG A 222 35.39 -25.99 -32.38
N GLU A 223 34.92 -24.85 -31.89
CA GLU A 223 34.84 -24.61 -30.45
C GLU A 223 33.73 -25.52 -29.88
N GLY A 224 34.11 -26.34 -28.89
CA GLY A 224 33.19 -27.23 -28.18
C GLY A 224 32.05 -26.43 -27.55
N PRO A 225 30.89 -27.08 -27.25
CA PRO A 225 29.74 -26.37 -26.74
C PRO A 225 30.13 -25.65 -25.44
N THR A 226 30.23 -24.33 -25.50
CA THR A 226 30.19 -23.49 -24.32
C THR A 226 28.85 -23.81 -23.67
N LEU A 227 28.90 -24.57 -22.57
CA LEU A 227 27.71 -24.88 -21.79
C LEU A 227 27.13 -23.54 -21.35
N LEU A 228 26.09 -23.09 -22.05
CA LEU A 228 25.21 -22.04 -21.56
C LEU A 228 24.82 -22.47 -20.14
N PRO A 229 24.96 -21.60 -19.12
CA PRO A 229 24.54 -21.95 -17.78
C PRO A 229 23.08 -22.40 -17.88
N SER A 230 22.81 -23.61 -17.39
CA SER A 230 21.48 -24.21 -17.43
C SER A 230 20.45 -23.21 -16.89
N PHE A 231 19.50 -22.81 -17.73
CA PHE A 231 18.36 -21.96 -17.38
C PHE A 231 17.57 -22.49 -16.17
N SER A 232 17.80 -23.76 -15.78
CA SER A 232 17.18 -24.43 -14.64
C SER A 232 17.59 -23.87 -13.27
N SER A 233 18.64 -23.03 -13.17
CA SER A 233 19.08 -22.42 -11.90
C SER A 233 18.37 -21.09 -11.57
N LEU A 234 17.79 -20.40 -12.57
CA LEU A 234 17.15 -19.09 -12.40
C LEU A 234 15.62 -19.14 -12.17
N VAL A 235 15.03 -20.35 -12.23
CA VAL A 235 13.57 -20.57 -12.07
C VAL A 235 13.29 -21.59 -10.96
N GLN A 236 14.04 -21.54 -9.86
CA GLN A 236 13.39 -21.86 -8.59
C GLN A 236 12.57 -20.62 -8.25
N PHE A 237 11.28 -20.64 -8.60
CA PHE A 237 10.28 -19.77 -7.99
C PHE A 237 10.54 -19.83 -6.49
N ARG A 238 11.22 -18.84 -5.92
CA ARG A 238 11.45 -18.77 -4.49
C ARG A 238 10.15 -18.31 -3.86
N SER A 239 9.20 -19.25 -3.78
CA SER A 239 7.96 -19.14 -3.01
C SER A 239 8.21 -19.35 -1.50
N ARG A 240 9.48 -19.29 -1.05
CA ARG A 240 9.84 -19.36 0.36
C ARG A 240 9.94 -17.94 0.92
N PRO A 241 9.20 -17.63 1.99
CA PRO A 241 9.30 -16.33 2.64
C PRO A 241 10.73 -16.06 3.12
N THR A 242 11.23 -14.85 2.85
CA THR A 242 12.49 -14.33 3.40
C THR A 242 12.20 -13.51 4.66
N PRO A 243 13.19 -13.18 5.51
CA PRO A 243 12.95 -12.27 6.65
C PRO A 243 12.31 -10.94 6.22
N LEU A 244 12.66 -10.43 5.04
CA LEU A 244 12.05 -9.24 4.43
C LEU A 244 10.57 -9.44 4.07
N THR A 245 10.20 -10.61 3.55
CA THR A 245 8.88 -10.84 2.93
C THR A 245 7.95 -11.73 3.75
N ALA A 246 8.40 -12.26 4.89
CA ALA A 246 7.66 -13.21 5.73
C ALA A 246 6.24 -12.76 6.05
N ASN A 247 6.06 -11.48 6.35
CA ASN A 247 4.76 -10.88 6.68
C ASN A 247 3.77 -10.83 5.51
N LEU A 248 4.21 -11.09 4.28
CA LEU A 248 3.33 -11.16 3.10
C LEU A 248 2.72 -12.55 2.92
N PHE A 249 3.22 -13.59 3.58
CA PHE A 249 2.75 -14.97 3.40
C PHE A 249 1.76 -15.43 4.48
N ALA A 250 1.46 -14.59 5.47
CA ALA A 250 0.57 -14.90 6.57
C ALA A 250 -0.42 -13.77 6.80
N PRO A 251 -1.71 -13.97 6.48
CA PRO A 251 -2.77 -13.03 6.81
C PRO A 251 -2.84 -12.67 8.30
N ARG A 252 -3.10 -11.40 8.60
CA ARG A 252 -3.38 -10.96 9.97
C ARG A 252 -4.68 -11.56 10.50
N GLY A 253 -4.77 -11.66 11.83
CA GLY A 253 -5.97 -12.10 12.52
C GLY A 253 -7.17 -11.18 12.31
N THR A 254 -8.33 -11.56 12.83
CA THR A 254 -9.60 -10.86 12.56
C THR A 254 -9.84 -9.62 13.41
N GLY A 255 -8.99 -9.34 14.42
CA GLY A 255 -9.16 -8.19 15.32
C GLY A 255 -9.16 -6.84 14.60
N GLY A 256 -9.72 -5.82 15.26
CA GLY A 256 -9.68 -4.42 14.80
C GLY A 256 -8.27 -3.80 14.85
N PRO A 257 -8.11 -2.56 14.39
CA PRO A 257 -6.83 -1.85 14.47
C PRO A 257 -6.49 -1.45 15.92
N ASP A 258 -5.25 -1.68 16.33
CA ASP A 258 -4.70 -1.18 17.60
C ASP A 258 -4.22 0.27 17.40
N LEU A 259 -5.12 1.23 17.59
CA LEU A 259 -4.83 2.66 17.41
C LEU A 259 -3.74 3.17 18.36
N SER A 260 -3.54 2.53 19.52
CA SER A 260 -2.49 2.90 20.47
C SER A 260 -1.07 2.62 19.94
N LYS A 261 -0.98 1.77 18.91
CA LYS A 261 0.27 1.40 18.22
C LYS A 261 0.23 1.78 16.74
N ALA A 262 -0.69 2.66 16.35
CA ALA A 262 -0.69 3.20 15.01
C ALA A 262 0.61 3.97 14.74
N ARG A 263 1.09 3.92 13.50
CA ARG A 263 2.30 4.60 13.06
C ARG A 263 2.02 5.34 11.75
N ALA A 264 2.69 6.46 11.57
CA ALA A 264 2.63 7.25 10.35
C ALA A 264 4.02 7.43 9.77
N PHE A 265 4.14 7.23 8.46
CA PHE A 265 5.37 7.39 7.72
C PHE A 265 5.20 8.42 6.61
N ILE A 266 6.23 9.21 6.36
CA ILE A 266 6.34 10.02 5.15
C ILE A 266 7.19 9.28 4.12
N ALA A 267 6.67 9.22 2.90
CA ALA A 267 7.32 8.56 1.79
C ALA A 267 7.54 9.53 0.62
N HIS A 268 8.65 9.34 -0.09
CA HIS A 268 9.00 10.14 -1.26
C HIS A 268 8.77 9.33 -2.56
N GLY A 269 8.87 9.98 -3.72
CA GLY A 269 8.52 9.37 -5.01
C GLY A 269 9.39 8.18 -5.47
N GLY A 270 10.46 7.87 -4.74
CA GLY A 270 11.32 6.72 -5.01
C GLY A 270 10.98 5.48 -4.21
N GLN A 271 9.94 5.55 -3.38
CA GLN A 271 9.49 4.48 -2.52
C GLN A 271 8.11 4.05 -2.97
N ALA A 272 7.89 2.75 -3.04
CA ALA A 272 6.58 2.14 -3.12
C ALA A 272 6.32 1.35 -1.84
N VAL A 273 5.05 1.12 -1.52
CA VAL A 273 4.62 0.45 -0.28
C VAL A 273 3.75 -0.73 -0.65
N THR A 274 4.06 -1.88 -0.08
CA THR A 274 3.18 -3.06 -0.08
C THR A 274 2.71 -3.33 1.33
N TYR A 275 1.42 -3.17 1.60
CA TYR A 275 0.80 -3.63 2.84
C TYR A 275 0.68 -5.15 2.82
N GLY A 276 1.02 -5.82 3.93
CA GLY A 276 0.79 -7.26 4.07
C GLY A 276 -0.70 -7.62 4.18
N PRO A 277 -1.09 -8.87 3.87
CA PRO A 277 -2.49 -9.29 3.93
C PRO A 277 -3.09 -9.09 5.32
N GLY A 278 -4.19 -8.35 5.40
CA GLY A 278 -4.92 -8.03 6.63
C GLY A 278 -4.30 -6.93 7.49
N THR A 279 -3.21 -6.28 7.04
CA THR A 279 -2.66 -5.09 7.71
C THR A 279 -3.65 -3.93 7.63
N TRP A 280 -3.98 -3.33 8.78
CA TRP A 280 -4.80 -2.11 8.82
C TRP A 280 -3.98 -0.90 8.37
N HIS A 281 -4.54 -0.12 7.46
CA HIS A 281 -3.92 1.08 6.91
C HIS A 281 -4.97 2.13 6.54
N ALA A 282 -4.57 3.40 6.44
CA ALA A 282 -5.45 4.44 5.94
C ALA A 282 -5.48 4.44 4.40
N PRO A 283 -6.58 4.91 3.78
CA PRO A 283 -6.56 5.27 2.36
C PRO A 283 -5.39 6.21 2.03
N MET A 284 -4.84 6.07 0.82
CA MET A 284 -3.63 6.82 0.43
C MET A 284 -3.80 8.33 0.61
N ALA A 285 -2.87 8.95 1.33
CA ALA A 285 -2.93 10.35 1.68
C ALA A 285 -1.75 11.12 1.06
N VAL A 286 -2.04 11.93 0.04
CA VAL A 286 -1.06 12.87 -0.53
C VAL A 286 -1.07 14.17 0.26
N VAL A 287 0.08 14.81 0.40
CA VAL A 287 0.24 16.11 1.05
C VAL A 287 1.22 16.96 0.25
N GLY A 288 1.05 18.28 0.28
CA GLY A 288 1.92 19.21 -0.43
C GLY A 288 1.25 19.86 -1.64
N ALA A 289 2.03 20.09 -2.71
CA ALA A 289 1.67 20.98 -3.80
C ALA A 289 0.86 20.32 -4.93
N SER A 290 1.11 19.04 -5.23
CA SER A 290 0.58 18.38 -6.44
C SER A 290 -0.04 17.02 -6.15
N GLU A 291 -0.90 16.55 -7.05
CA GLU A 291 -1.39 15.17 -7.01
C GLU A 291 -0.30 14.14 -7.29
N ILE A 292 -0.52 12.91 -6.82
CA ILE A 292 0.33 11.76 -7.16
C ILE A 292 -0.56 10.68 -7.79
N SER A 293 -0.11 10.15 -8.91
CA SER A 293 -0.69 8.96 -9.52
C SER A 293 0.00 7.70 -8.99
N PHE A 294 -0.76 6.69 -8.61
CA PHE A 294 -0.26 5.40 -8.13
C PHE A 294 -0.77 4.27 -9.01
N VAL A 295 0.15 3.39 -9.43
CA VAL A 295 -0.25 2.05 -9.86
C VAL A 295 -0.50 1.22 -8.61
N VAL A 296 -1.67 0.61 -8.54
CA VAL A 296 -2.10 -0.21 -7.42
C VAL A 296 -2.23 -1.65 -7.88
N THR A 297 -1.59 -2.58 -7.19
CA THR A 297 -1.71 -4.02 -7.46
C THR A 297 -2.19 -4.77 -6.24
N GLN A 298 -3.12 -5.70 -6.45
CA GLN A 298 -3.69 -6.57 -5.41
C GLN A 298 -4.39 -7.76 -6.06
N TRP A 299 -4.92 -8.68 -5.27
CA TRP A 299 -5.91 -9.65 -5.72
C TRP A 299 -7.33 -9.17 -5.38
N GLY A 300 -8.33 -9.71 -6.07
CA GLY A 300 -9.73 -9.50 -5.73
C GLY A 300 -10.62 -10.62 -6.25
N ASN A 301 -11.65 -11.01 -5.49
CA ASN A 301 -12.62 -12.03 -5.89
C ASN A 301 -14.03 -11.48 -6.12
N GLY A 302 -14.24 -10.18 -5.90
CA GLY A 302 -15.51 -9.48 -6.07
C GLY A 302 -16.50 -9.66 -4.92
N VAL A 303 -16.06 -10.16 -3.76
CA VAL A 303 -16.86 -10.24 -2.54
C VAL A 303 -16.42 -9.11 -1.61
N ALA A 304 -17.29 -8.13 -1.41
CA ALA A 304 -16.97 -6.87 -0.71
C ALA A 304 -16.20 -7.09 0.61
N ASP A 305 -16.76 -7.83 1.57
CA ASP A 305 -16.15 -8.02 2.90
C ASP A 305 -14.89 -8.92 2.91
N GLU A 306 -14.60 -9.61 1.80
CA GLU A 306 -13.38 -10.40 1.60
C GLU A 306 -12.31 -9.59 0.88
N ASP A 307 -12.72 -8.72 -0.03
CA ASP A 307 -11.83 -7.82 -0.75
C ASP A 307 -11.39 -6.66 0.14
N CYS A 308 -12.28 -6.03 0.91
CA CYS A 308 -11.94 -4.90 1.78
C CYS A 308 -12.79 -4.90 3.05
N GLN A 309 -12.16 -4.56 4.17
CA GLN A 309 -12.84 -4.33 5.44
C GLN A 309 -12.43 -2.96 5.96
N GLU A 310 -13.40 -2.14 6.33
CA GLU A 310 -13.19 -0.77 6.78
C GLU A 310 -13.73 -0.57 8.20
N VAL A 311 -13.09 0.32 8.94
CA VAL A 311 -13.58 0.82 10.23
C VAL A 311 -13.41 2.33 10.29
N GLU A 312 -14.47 3.02 10.72
CA GLU A 312 -14.35 4.39 11.15
C GLU A 312 -13.55 4.43 12.46
N VAL A 313 -12.57 5.33 12.54
CA VAL A 313 -11.73 5.49 13.73
C VAL A 313 -12.57 5.88 14.95
N GLU A 314 -13.67 6.61 14.73
CA GLU A 314 -14.65 6.92 15.77
C GLU A 314 -15.40 5.69 16.30
N LYS A 315 -15.44 4.57 15.57
CA LYS A 315 -16.15 3.35 15.98
C LYS A 315 -15.22 2.21 16.38
N ALA A 316 -13.93 2.30 16.01
CA ALA A 316 -12.95 1.23 16.23
C ALA A 316 -12.65 0.89 17.71
N GLN A 317 -13.11 1.72 18.66
CA GLN A 317 -12.84 1.54 20.10
C GLN A 317 -14.07 1.44 20.99
N SER A 318 -15.28 1.47 20.43
CA SER A 318 -16.45 1.09 21.21
C SER A 318 -16.35 -0.41 21.51
N GLY A 319 -15.95 -0.76 22.74
CA GLY A 319 -16.31 -2.06 23.32
C GLY A 319 -17.85 -2.22 23.33
N GLU A 320 -18.35 -3.36 23.81
CA GLU A 320 -19.79 -3.69 23.86
C GLU A 320 -20.69 -2.59 24.50
N ASP A 321 -20.11 -1.61 25.19
CA ASP A 321 -20.81 -0.50 25.86
C ASP A 321 -20.90 0.83 25.08
N GLY A 322 -20.48 0.89 23.81
CA GLY A 322 -20.88 1.99 22.89
C GLY A 322 -20.45 3.42 23.26
N GLN A 323 -19.51 3.61 24.19
CA GLN A 323 -19.06 4.93 24.65
C GLN A 323 -17.56 5.10 24.42
N GLY A 324 -17.20 5.98 23.48
CA GLY A 324 -15.82 6.43 23.26
C GLY A 324 -15.39 6.28 21.81
N GLY A 325 -15.67 7.30 21.00
CA GLY A 325 -15.11 7.36 19.64
C GLY A 325 -13.72 7.96 19.64
N GLY A 326 -12.81 7.34 18.89
CA GLY A 326 -11.43 7.81 18.73
C GLY A 326 -11.28 8.83 17.61
N VAL A 327 -10.31 9.74 17.70
CA VAL A 327 -9.81 10.53 16.55
C VAL A 327 -8.34 10.17 16.33
N LEU A 328 -7.94 9.86 15.11
CA LEU A 328 -6.54 9.62 14.75
C LEU A 328 -6.01 10.82 13.97
N GLU A 329 -5.04 11.51 14.55
CA GLU A 329 -4.40 12.70 13.97
C GLU A 329 -2.91 12.41 13.74
N VAL A 330 -2.46 12.58 12.51
CA VAL A 330 -1.03 12.56 12.18
C VAL A 330 -0.49 13.96 12.36
N VAL A 331 0.55 14.11 13.16
CA VAL A 331 1.26 15.36 13.36
C VAL A 331 2.24 15.56 12.20
N VAL A 332 2.11 16.70 11.55
CA VAL A 332 2.81 17.08 10.32
C VAL A 332 3.58 18.37 10.62
N GLU A 333 4.88 18.27 10.90
CA GLU A 333 5.70 19.43 11.28
C GLU A 333 6.13 20.25 10.06
N GLU A 334 6.10 21.57 10.19
CA GLU A 334 6.68 22.49 9.20
C GLU A 334 8.20 22.34 9.19
N GLY A 335 8.74 21.79 8.10
CA GLY A 335 10.17 21.44 7.95
C GLY A 335 10.41 20.00 7.51
N LEU A 336 9.45 19.09 7.77
CA LEU A 336 9.43 17.73 7.20
C LEU A 336 9.16 17.76 5.69
N PHE A 337 8.42 18.78 5.26
CA PHE A 337 8.26 19.21 3.87
C PHE A 337 9.24 20.36 3.67
N GLY A 338 10.11 20.30 2.68
CA GLY A 338 10.92 21.46 2.27
C GLY A 338 10.08 22.56 1.61
N ALA A 339 8.78 22.65 1.93
CA ALA A 339 7.89 23.70 1.49
C ALA A 339 8.09 24.93 2.40
N ARG A 340 8.87 25.89 1.91
CA ARG A 340 8.84 27.27 2.41
C ARG A 340 7.45 27.83 2.12
N THR A 341 6.51 27.76 3.07
CA THR A 341 5.36 28.63 3.04
C THR A 341 5.81 29.99 3.57
N GLY A 342 6.31 30.84 2.67
CA GLY A 342 6.66 32.23 2.98
C GLY A 342 8.13 32.55 2.74
N ALA A 343 8.36 33.72 2.13
CA ALA A 343 9.67 34.27 1.84
C ALA A 343 10.51 34.40 3.12
N GLY A 344 11.49 33.52 3.29
CA GLY A 344 12.42 33.54 4.40
C GLY A 344 13.65 32.71 4.06
N VAL A 345 14.82 33.34 4.12
CA VAL A 345 16.12 32.73 3.84
C VAL A 345 16.61 32.02 5.09
N GLY A 346 16.95 30.73 4.97
CA GLY A 346 17.68 29.97 5.98
C GLY A 346 16.91 28.75 6.48
N GLY A 347 17.33 27.55 6.07
CA GLY A 347 16.76 26.30 6.53
C GLY A 347 17.75 25.15 6.38
N ILE A 348 18.04 24.51 7.51
CA ILE A 348 19.05 23.48 7.75
C ILE A 348 18.72 22.18 7.01
N ARG A 349 19.77 21.49 6.52
CA ARG A 349 19.71 20.19 5.84
C ARG A 349 19.30 19.07 6.82
N ALA A 350 18.10 18.52 6.66
CA ALA A 350 17.88 17.12 7.00
C ALA A 350 18.28 16.27 5.78
N LYS A 351 19.15 15.27 6.00
CA LYS A 351 19.39 14.22 5.01
C LYS A 351 18.13 13.34 4.97
N LEU A 352 17.26 13.60 4.00
CA LEU A 352 16.28 12.64 3.48
C LEU A 352 16.98 11.71 2.50
#